data_AF-A0A6M3LIS6-F1
#
_entry.id   AF-A0A6M3LIS6-F1
#
_cell.length_a   1.000
_cell.length_b   1.000
_cell.length_c   1.000
_cell.angle_alpha   90.00
_cell.angle_beta   90.00
_cell.angle_gamma   90.00
#
_symmetry.space_group_name_H-M   'P 1'
#
loop_
_entity.id
_entity.type
_entity.pdbx_description
1 polymer ?
#
loop_
_entity_poly.entity_id
_entity_poly.type
_entity_poly.pdbx_seq_one_letter_code
_entity_poly.pdbx_strand_id
1 'polypeptide(L)'
;TSKVHVDQISTTAAIPALYLDQADVSEEMIEFNTTIGTGNAIEALGSKVMTPTHFIKTTVPGGLSRYLEVGTIATGSRTSGLVDVVQGYDAGIATNDTIVLTFAFIPSKIVLAYSGVVTHDTTGEDGHTTGHTIVTITGTDTYTKNAGSVSFTELSNGSHYPYGITGDYLIYMYGGSDVSDAAIVTASGAWVTATRTLTLTFTIANADANYNKIEILATAYA
;
A
#
# COMPACT_ATOMS: atom_id res chain seq x y z
N THR A 1 29.63 58.45 -20.07
CA THR A 1 30.59 57.43 -20.50
C THR A 1 31.99 57.98 -20.31
N SER A 2 32.75 57.43 -19.36
CA SER A 2 34.16 57.78 -19.19
C SER A 2 34.96 57.11 -20.32
N LYS A 3 35.69 57.88 -21.13
CA LYS A 3 36.62 57.34 -22.12
C LYS A 3 38.02 57.46 -21.54
N VAL A 4 38.78 56.38 -21.61
CA VAL A 4 40.18 56.36 -21.19
C VAL A 4 40.95 57.34 -22.06
N HIS A 5 41.56 58.33 -21.43
CA HIS A 5 42.45 59.30 -22.07
C HIS A 5 43.88 58.99 -21.63
N VAL A 6 44.76 58.70 -22.58
CA VAL A 6 46.18 58.39 -22.31
C VAL A 6 47.02 59.43 -23.01
N ASP A 7 47.55 60.38 -22.24
CA ASP A 7 48.52 61.35 -22.73
C ASP A 7 49.94 60.81 -22.50
N GLN A 8 50.68 60.61 -23.59
CA GLN A 8 52.10 60.26 -23.55
C GLN A 8 52.92 61.35 -24.20
N ILE A 9 53.88 61.90 -23.47
CA ILE A 9 54.97 62.72 -24.03
C ILE A 9 56.26 61.94 -23.83
N SER A 10 56.76 61.31 -24.89
CA SER A 10 58.10 60.72 -24.94
C SER A 10 58.76 61.05 -26.27
N THR A 11 59.97 61.60 -26.22
CA THR A 11 60.76 62.00 -27.40
C THR A 11 61.85 60.97 -27.75
N THR A 12 61.97 59.88 -27.00
CA THR A 12 62.96 58.82 -27.22
C THR A 12 62.29 57.46 -27.29
N ALA A 13 61.54 57.21 -28.36
CA ALA A 13 61.09 55.91 -28.92
C ALA A 13 60.75 54.73 -27.96
N ALA A 14 60.40 54.98 -26.70
CA ALA A 14 59.89 53.95 -25.80
C ALA A 14 58.41 53.76 -26.14
N ILE A 15 58.12 52.68 -26.88
CA ILE A 15 56.76 52.23 -27.18
C ILE A 15 56.16 51.76 -25.84
N PRO A 16 55.10 52.39 -25.31
CA PRO A 16 54.44 51.86 -24.12
C PRO A 16 53.80 50.53 -24.47
N ALA A 17 54.17 49.46 -23.77
CA ALA A 17 53.38 48.25 -23.77
C ALA A 17 52.17 48.49 -22.86
N LEU A 18 51.00 48.70 -23.47
CA LEU A 18 49.74 48.75 -22.75
C LEU A 18 49.35 47.33 -22.36
N TYR A 19 49.55 46.97 -21.10
CA TYR A 19 49.03 45.72 -20.53
C TYR A 19 47.60 45.97 -20.08
N LEU A 20 46.65 45.57 -20.92
CA LEU A 20 45.24 45.52 -20.57
C LEU A 20 45.00 44.20 -19.85
N ASP A 21 44.85 44.25 -18.53
CA ASP A 21 44.37 43.10 -17.76
C ASP A 21 42.85 43.19 -17.65
N GLN A 22 42.17 42.21 -18.23
CA GLN A 22 40.74 42.08 -18.10
C GLN A 22 40.45 41.32 -16.80
N ALA A 23 40.44 42.08 -15.68
CA ALA A 23 40.12 41.55 -14.36
C ALA A 23 38.65 41.11 -14.22
N ASP A 24 37.82 41.41 -15.23
CA ASP A 24 36.41 41.07 -15.25
C ASP A 24 36.13 39.90 -16.20
N VAL A 25 36.45 38.71 -15.69
CA VAL A 25 35.67 37.51 -15.96
C VAL A 25 34.74 37.31 -14.76
N SER A 26 33.90 38.31 -14.43
CA SER A 26 32.73 38.02 -13.60
C SER A 26 31.83 37.10 -14.44
N GLU A 27 32.09 35.80 -14.31
CA GLU A 27 31.10 34.77 -14.01
C GLU A 27 29.69 35.09 -14.52
N GLU A 28 29.57 35.31 -15.83
CA GLU A 28 28.25 35.33 -16.47
C GLU A 28 27.80 33.87 -16.51
N MET A 29 27.21 33.43 -15.40
CA MET A 29 26.53 32.15 -15.34
C MET A 29 25.46 32.15 -16.42
N ILE A 30 25.47 31.13 -17.27
CA ILE A 30 24.43 30.95 -18.28
C ILE A 30 23.09 30.81 -17.56
N GLU A 31 22.25 31.83 -17.69
CA GLU A 31 20.88 31.81 -17.18
C GLU A 31 20.01 30.99 -18.14
N PHE A 32 19.68 29.77 -17.72
CA PHE A 32 18.73 28.93 -18.46
C PHE A 32 17.29 29.31 -18.08
N ASN A 33 16.69 30.23 -18.83
CA ASN A 33 15.25 30.50 -18.76
C ASN A 33 14.47 29.39 -19.48
N THR A 34 13.82 28.50 -18.73
CA THR A 34 12.99 27.41 -19.26
C THR A 34 11.53 27.61 -18.87
N THR A 35 10.63 27.40 -19.83
CA THR A 35 9.18 27.40 -19.58
C THR A 35 8.76 25.98 -19.22
N ILE A 36 8.41 25.74 -17.97
CA ILE A 36 7.86 24.45 -17.55
C ILE A 36 6.37 24.43 -17.92
N GLY A 37 5.97 23.47 -18.77
CA GLY A 37 4.57 23.25 -19.09
C GLY A 37 3.76 22.98 -17.81
N THR A 38 2.55 23.53 -17.75
CA THR A 38 1.62 23.41 -16.62
C THR A 38 1.45 21.93 -16.23
N GLY A 39 1.96 21.52 -15.06
CA GLY A 39 1.84 20.13 -14.56
C GLY A 39 3.05 19.58 -13.79
N ASN A 40 4.24 20.18 -13.92
CA ASN A 40 5.44 19.72 -13.20
C ASN A 40 5.81 20.71 -12.09
N ALA A 41 5.31 20.49 -10.87
CA ALA A 41 5.76 21.24 -9.72
C ALA A 41 7.22 20.87 -9.39
N ILE A 42 8.04 21.87 -9.04
CA ILE A 42 9.28 21.63 -8.31
C ILE A 42 8.85 21.15 -6.91
N GLU A 43 8.63 19.85 -6.79
CA GLU A 43 8.29 19.20 -5.53
C GLU A 43 9.59 18.96 -4.76
N ALA A 44 9.67 19.47 -3.53
CA ALA A 44 10.84 19.25 -2.69
C ALA A 44 11.08 17.74 -2.51
N LEU A 45 12.35 17.33 -2.60
CA LEU A 45 12.92 15.99 -2.57
C LEU A 45 12.70 15.22 -1.25
N GLY A 46 11.47 15.25 -0.71
CA GLY A 46 11.12 14.68 0.59
C GLY A 46 9.82 13.88 0.62
N SER A 47 8.96 13.94 -0.40
CA SER A 47 7.65 13.26 -0.36
C SER A 47 7.44 12.16 -1.41
N LYS A 48 8.24 12.09 -2.48
CA LYS A 48 8.10 11.08 -3.54
C LYS A 48 9.46 10.68 -4.11
N VAL A 49 9.62 9.38 -4.41
CA VAL A 49 10.74 8.90 -5.23
C VAL A 49 10.49 9.40 -6.65
N MET A 50 11.34 10.32 -7.08
CA MET A 50 11.36 10.83 -8.45
C MET A 50 12.46 10.11 -9.20
N THR A 51 12.14 9.51 -10.34
CA THR A 51 13.15 8.89 -11.21
C THR A 51 13.53 9.89 -12.30
N PRO A 52 14.81 10.26 -12.45
CA PRO A 52 15.26 11.09 -13.57
C PRO A 52 15.00 10.38 -14.90
N THR A 53 14.36 11.06 -15.83
CA THR A 53 14.00 10.53 -17.16
C THR A 53 14.75 11.20 -18.30
N HIS A 54 15.14 12.46 -18.10
CA HIS A 54 15.77 13.25 -19.15
C HIS A 54 17.00 13.97 -18.61
N PHE A 55 18.07 13.93 -19.41
CA PHE A 55 19.33 14.57 -19.09
C PHE A 55 19.71 15.53 -20.22
N ILE A 56 20.15 16.74 -19.86
CA ILE A 56 20.93 17.58 -20.76
C ILE A 56 22.39 17.20 -20.58
N LYS A 57 23.04 16.83 -21.69
CA LYS A 57 24.48 16.57 -21.72
C LYS A 57 25.21 17.85 -22.09
N THR A 58 26.10 18.29 -21.21
CA THR A 58 27.04 19.40 -21.47
C THR A 58 28.45 18.84 -21.62
N THR A 59 29.10 19.12 -22.74
CA THR A 59 30.50 18.78 -22.97
C THR A 59 31.35 20.02 -22.72
N VAL A 60 32.20 19.99 -21.71
CA VAL A 60 33.16 21.07 -21.44
C VAL A 60 34.46 20.81 -22.22
N PRO A 61 35.17 21.87 -22.68
CA PRO A 61 36.47 21.72 -23.33
C PRO A 61 37.43 20.87 -22.47
N GLY A 62 38.15 19.95 -23.11
CA GLY A 62 38.93 18.91 -22.43
C GLY A 62 38.23 17.54 -22.31
N GLY A 63 37.05 17.38 -22.93
CA GLY A 63 36.39 16.07 -23.10
C GLY A 63 35.55 15.61 -21.89
N LEU A 64 35.41 16.46 -20.87
CA LEU A 64 34.58 16.16 -19.71
C LEU A 64 33.11 16.34 -20.09
N SER A 65 32.31 15.29 -19.91
CA SER A 65 30.84 15.38 -20.00
C SER A 65 30.24 15.54 -18.61
N ARG A 66 29.21 16.39 -18.51
CA ARG A 66 28.32 16.51 -17.34
C ARG A 66 26.90 16.26 -17.80
N TYR A 67 26.11 15.58 -16.98
CA TYR A 67 24.70 15.31 -17.23
C TYR A 67 23.89 16.05 -16.18
N LEU A 68 23.02 16.94 -16.64
CA LEU A 68 22.10 17.71 -15.81
C LEU A 68 20.72 17.06 -15.91
N GLU A 69 20.18 16.63 -14.79
CA GLU A 69 18.82 16.09 -14.71
C GLU A 69 17.81 17.22 -14.95
N VAL A 70 16.97 17.09 -15.97
CA VAL A 70 15.99 18.13 -16.36
C VAL A 70 14.56 17.62 -16.48
N GLY A 71 14.37 16.31 -16.34
CA GLY A 71 13.05 15.70 -16.31
C GLY A 71 13.00 14.63 -15.25
N THR A 72 11.96 14.66 -14.44
CA THR A 72 11.63 13.59 -13.50
C THR A 72 10.28 13.01 -13.87
N ILE A 73 10.10 11.71 -13.62
CA ILE A 73 8.78 11.12 -13.54
C ILE A 73 8.52 10.74 -12.09
N ALA A 74 7.31 11.06 -11.60
CA ALA A 74 6.85 10.54 -10.34
C ALA A 74 6.63 9.03 -10.48
N THR A 75 7.54 8.23 -9.95
CA THR A 75 7.31 6.80 -9.76
C THR A 75 6.52 6.60 -8.48
N GLY A 76 5.30 7.13 -8.48
CA GLY A 76 4.34 6.85 -7.41
C GLY A 76 3.92 5.39 -7.49
N SER A 77 4.13 4.63 -6.42
CA SER A 77 3.38 3.39 -6.21
C SER A 77 1.90 3.71 -6.40
N ARG A 78 1.20 2.97 -7.28
CA ARG A 78 -0.24 3.19 -7.54
C ARG A 78 -1.13 2.86 -6.34
N THR A 79 -0.56 2.48 -5.19
CA THR A 79 -1.24 2.37 -3.90
C THR A 79 -1.32 3.72 -3.19
N SER A 80 -1.96 4.70 -3.81
CA SER A 80 -2.33 5.99 -3.20
C SER A 80 -3.63 5.86 -2.39
N GLY A 81 -3.73 4.82 -1.56
CA GLY A 81 -4.75 4.68 -0.54
C GLY A 81 -4.05 4.29 0.74
N LEU A 82 -4.47 4.83 1.88
CA LEU A 82 -4.08 4.24 3.17
C LEU A 82 -4.61 2.81 3.14
N VAL A 83 -3.70 1.86 2.99
CA VAL A 83 -3.97 0.43 3.04
C VAL A 83 -3.24 -0.11 4.25
N ASP A 84 -3.96 -0.86 5.07
CA ASP A 84 -3.38 -1.58 6.20
C ASP A 84 -3.73 -3.07 6.07
N VAL A 85 -2.80 -3.93 6.47
CA VAL A 85 -2.95 -5.39 6.37
C VAL A 85 -2.70 -5.97 7.75
N VAL A 86 -3.72 -6.61 8.29
CA VAL A 86 -3.71 -7.23 9.62
C VAL A 86 -4.00 -8.71 9.46
N GLN A 87 -3.25 -9.55 10.15
CA GLN A 87 -3.44 -11.00 10.14
C GLN A 87 -3.97 -11.47 11.49
N GLY A 88 -4.90 -12.42 11.47
CA GLY A 88 -5.40 -13.13 12.64
C GLY A 88 -5.25 -14.63 12.44
N TYR A 89 -4.98 -15.35 13.51
CA TYR A 89 -4.92 -16.81 13.50
C TYR A 89 -5.47 -17.33 14.81
N ASP A 90 -6.16 -18.46 14.75
CA ASP A 90 -6.52 -19.23 15.93
C ASP A 90 -6.51 -20.73 15.65
N ALA A 91 -6.14 -21.49 16.67
CA ALA A 91 -6.16 -22.94 16.70
C ALA A 91 -6.80 -23.39 18.01
N GLY A 92 -7.79 -24.26 17.90
CA GLY A 92 -8.59 -24.63 19.05
C GLY A 92 -9.88 -23.81 19.17
N ILE A 93 -10.50 -23.40 18.06
CA ILE A 93 -11.65 -22.48 18.06
C ILE A 93 -12.87 -23.09 18.77
N ALA A 94 -13.23 -22.51 19.90
CA ALA A 94 -14.42 -22.76 20.68
C ALA A 94 -15.51 -21.69 20.48
N THR A 95 -16.71 -21.95 21.02
CA THR A 95 -17.77 -20.92 21.04
C THR A 95 -17.38 -19.78 21.99
N ASN A 96 -17.57 -18.55 21.53
CA ASN A 96 -17.16 -17.27 22.15
C ASN A 96 -15.66 -16.96 22.10
N ASP A 97 -14.85 -17.77 21.41
CA ASP A 97 -13.48 -17.35 21.12
C ASP A 97 -13.50 -16.13 20.21
N THR A 98 -12.44 -15.32 20.30
CA THR A 98 -12.36 -14.05 19.59
C THR A 98 -11.02 -13.83 18.93
N ILE A 99 -11.06 -13.30 17.71
CA ILE A 99 -9.90 -12.69 17.05
C ILE A 99 -10.14 -11.19 16.95
N VAL A 100 -9.20 -10.39 17.46
CA VAL A 100 -9.26 -8.93 17.40
C VAL A 100 -8.28 -8.42 16.35
N LEU A 101 -8.81 -7.76 15.32
CA LEU A 101 -8.02 -7.15 14.24
C LEU A 101 -7.95 -5.65 14.48
N THR A 102 -6.76 -5.11 14.74
CA THR A 102 -6.55 -3.67 15.03
C THR A 102 -5.90 -2.98 13.85
N PHE A 103 -6.49 -1.89 13.35
CA PHE A 103 -6.03 -1.18 12.17
C PHE A 103 -5.43 0.19 12.52
N ALA A 104 -4.50 0.65 11.67
CA ALA A 104 -3.82 1.93 11.84
C ALA A 104 -4.75 3.15 11.70
N PHE A 105 -5.85 3.04 10.98
CA PHE A 105 -6.82 4.10 10.70
C PHE A 105 -8.26 3.58 10.75
N ILE A 106 -9.25 4.48 10.61
CA ILE A 106 -10.66 4.11 10.47
C ILE A 106 -10.93 3.84 8.99
N PRO A 107 -11.11 2.58 8.55
CA PRO A 107 -11.31 2.28 7.14
C PRO A 107 -12.73 2.57 6.70
N SER A 108 -12.94 2.85 5.40
CA SER A 108 -14.27 2.76 4.79
C SER A 108 -14.63 1.32 4.43
N LYS A 109 -13.62 0.45 4.27
CA LYS A 109 -13.80 -0.94 3.86
C LYS A 109 -12.70 -1.84 4.41
N ILE A 110 -13.07 -3.05 4.82
CA ILE A 110 -12.16 -4.14 5.16
C ILE A 110 -12.52 -5.35 4.30
N VAL A 111 -11.54 -5.92 3.61
CA VAL A 111 -11.66 -7.20 2.92
C VAL A 111 -11.04 -8.27 3.79
N LEU A 112 -11.84 -9.23 4.23
CA LEU A 112 -11.38 -10.41 4.94
C LEU A 112 -11.18 -11.53 3.93
N ALA A 113 -9.98 -12.07 3.84
CA ALA A 113 -9.71 -13.36 3.23
C ALA A 113 -9.42 -14.36 4.34
N TYR A 114 -10.00 -15.55 4.29
CA TYR A 114 -9.78 -16.55 5.33
C TYR A 114 -9.63 -17.95 4.75
N SER A 115 -8.89 -18.78 5.47
CA SER A 115 -8.74 -20.21 5.25
C SER A 115 -8.84 -20.92 6.59
N GLY A 116 -9.47 -22.07 6.64
CA GLY A 116 -9.59 -22.81 7.89
C GLY A 116 -10.00 -24.25 7.71
N VAL A 117 -9.91 -24.97 8.83
CA VAL A 117 -10.21 -26.39 8.96
C VAL A 117 -11.27 -26.53 10.05
N VAL A 118 -12.30 -27.32 9.78
CA VAL A 118 -13.33 -27.68 10.73
C VAL A 118 -13.36 -29.19 10.86
N THR A 119 -13.27 -29.68 12.08
CA THR A 119 -13.33 -31.12 12.39
C THR A 119 -14.66 -31.41 13.05
N HIS A 120 -15.36 -32.44 12.58
CA HIS A 120 -16.59 -32.92 13.19
C HIS A 120 -16.33 -33.54 14.57
N ASP A 121 -17.17 -33.25 15.55
CA ASP A 121 -16.97 -33.63 16.96
C ASP A 121 -17.02 -35.14 17.25
N THR A 122 -17.76 -35.90 16.44
CA THR A 122 -18.04 -37.33 16.65
C THR A 122 -17.53 -38.25 15.56
N THR A 123 -17.34 -37.78 14.33
CA THR A 123 -16.98 -38.62 13.18
C THR A 123 -15.53 -38.48 12.74
N GLY A 124 -14.81 -37.45 13.23
CA GLY A 124 -13.44 -37.14 12.81
C GLY A 124 -13.32 -36.72 11.34
N GLU A 125 -14.45 -36.38 10.72
CA GLU A 125 -14.51 -35.84 9.37
C GLU A 125 -14.03 -34.38 9.37
N ASP A 126 -13.10 -34.05 8.47
CA ASP A 126 -12.53 -32.71 8.36
C ASP A 126 -12.99 -32.01 7.09
N GLY A 127 -13.36 -30.74 7.22
CA GLY A 127 -13.66 -29.84 6.12
C GLY A 127 -12.66 -28.69 6.05
N HIS A 128 -12.19 -28.39 4.84
CA HIS A 128 -11.36 -27.22 4.56
C HIS A 128 -12.22 -26.15 3.90
N THR A 129 -12.14 -24.92 4.40
CA THR A 129 -12.89 -23.80 3.84
C THR A 129 -11.97 -22.63 3.56
N THR A 130 -12.08 -22.05 2.37
CA THR A 130 -11.50 -20.74 2.05
C THR A 130 -12.60 -19.80 1.62
N GLY A 131 -12.52 -18.53 1.99
CA GLY A 131 -13.57 -17.57 1.70
C GLY A 131 -13.13 -16.12 1.78
N HIS A 132 -13.98 -15.24 1.28
CA HIS A 132 -13.77 -13.80 1.33
C HIS A 132 -15.05 -13.08 1.75
N THR A 133 -14.91 -12.03 2.55
CA THR A 133 -16.03 -11.17 2.96
C THR A 133 -15.62 -9.72 2.92
N ILE A 134 -16.55 -8.84 2.53
CA ILE A 134 -16.33 -7.39 2.54
C ILE A 134 -17.16 -6.76 3.66
N VAL A 135 -16.48 -6.05 4.54
CA VAL A 135 -17.05 -5.24 5.61
C VAL A 135 -16.98 -3.78 5.18
N THR A 136 -18.11 -3.10 5.10
CA THR A 136 -18.17 -1.65 4.79
C THR A 136 -18.45 -0.89 6.07
N ILE A 137 -17.61 0.06 6.44
CA ILE A 137 -17.82 0.88 7.64
C ILE A 137 -18.68 2.08 7.25
N THR A 138 -19.87 2.18 7.84
CA THR A 138 -20.91 3.16 7.45
C THR A 138 -21.14 4.25 8.50
N GLY A 139 -20.45 4.18 9.64
CA GLY A 139 -20.51 5.13 10.75
C GLY A 139 -19.41 4.87 11.79
N THR A 140 -19.49 5.50 12.96
CA THR A 140 -18.48 5.32 14.03
C THR A 140 -18.43 3.89 14.55
N ASP A 141 -19.53 3.23 14.89
CA ASP A 141 -19.47 1.84 15.40
C ASP A 141 -20.42 0.90 14.65
N THR A 142 -20.73 1.26 13.41
CA THR A 142 -21.64 0.51 12.55
C THR A 142 -20.95 0.11 11.26
N TYR A 143 -21.13 -1.14 10.88
CA TYR A 143 -20.74 -1.63 9.57
C TYR A 143 -21.93 -2.29 8.87
N THR A 144 -21.89 -2.26 7.55
CA THR A 144 -22.79 -3.04 6.69
C THR A 144 -21.96 -4.14 6.04
N LYS A 145 -22.40 -5.40 6.18
CA LYS A 145 -21.81 -6.53 5.46
C LYS A 145 -22.26 -6.45 3.99
N ASN A 146 -21.34 -6.59 3.06
CA ASN A 146 -21.67 -6.97 1.68
C ASN A 146 -21.31 -8.45 1.56
N ALA A 147 -22.29 -9.31 1.88
CA ALA A 147 -22.11 -10.75 1.97
C ALA A 147 -21.87 -11.34 0.57
N GLY A 148 -20.74 -12.04 0.46
CA GLY A 148 -20.37 -12.84 -0.70
C GLY A 148 -19.24 -13.78 -0.28
N SER A 149 -19.46 -14.58 0.77
CA SER A 149 -18.55 -15.67 1.13
C SER A 149 -18.55 -16.68 -0.01
N VAL A 150 -17.62 -16.55 -0.93
CA VAL A 150 -17.36 -17.59 -1.93
C VAL A 150 -16.54 -18.66 -1.21
N SER A 151 -17.22 -19.66 -0.66
CA SER A 151 -16.60 -20.82 -0.02
C SER A 151 -16.10 -21.78 -1.10
N PHE A 152 -14.80 -22.04 -1.14
CA PHE A 152 -14.24 -23.16 -1.87
C PHE A 152 -13.75 -24.22 -0.88
N THR A 153 -14.26 -25.44 -1.01
CA THR A 153 -13.86 -26.63 -0.23
C THR A 153 -13.23 -27.64 -1.17
N GLU A 154 -11.99 -28.07 -0.88
CA GLU A 154 -11.39 -29.24 -1.54
C GLU A 154 -10.84 -30.27 -0.54
N LEU A 155 -11.30 -31.53 -0.76
CA LEU A 155 -10.86 -32.87 -0.30
C LEU A 155 -11.03 -33.20 1.21
N SER A 156 -11.74 -34.28 1.63
CA SER A 156 -11.77 -35.66 1.07
C SER A 156 -12.99 -36.53 1.51
N ASN A 157 -13.26 -37.60 0.73
CA ASN A 157 -14.08 -38.82 0.95
C ASN A 157 -15.45 -38.75 1.68
N GLY A 158 -16.40 -37.98 1.16
CA GLY A 158 -17.82 -38.08 1.50
C GLY A 158 -18.59 -36.98 0.77
N SER A 159 -19.85 -37.17 0.42
CA SER A 159 -20.62 -36.24 -0.40
C SER A 159 -20.54 -34.79 0.09
N HIS A 160 -20.13 -33.85 -0.77
CA HIS A 160 -20.07 -32.42 -0.44
C HIS A 160 -21.19 -31.66 -1.13
N TYR A 161 -21.93 -30.84 -0.36
CA TYR A 161 -22.90 -29.91 -0.89
C TYR A 161 -22.35 -28.49 -0.81
N PRO A 162 -22.17 -27.75 -1.92
CA PRO A 162 -21.85 -26.34 -1.85
C PRO A 162 -23.03 -25.61 -1.19
N TYR A 163 -22.86 -25.22 0.06
CA TYR A 163 -23.88 -24.47 0.78
C TYR A 163 -23.67 -22.97 0.56
N GLY A 164 -24.55 -22.37 -0.24
CA GLY A 164 -24.68 -20.92 -0.30
C GLY A 164 -25.35 -20.44 0.98
N ILE A 165 -24.63 -19.62 1.75
CA ILE A 165 -25.13 -19.12 3.04
C ILE A 165 -25.87 -17.80 2.85
N THR A 166 -27.06 -17.75 3.45
CA THR A 166 -27.83 -16.56 3.77
C THR A 166 -27.77 -16.34 5.28
N GLY A 167 -27.09 -15.30 5.79
CA GLY A 167 -27.08 -15.00 7.23
C GLY A 167 -26.01 -14.00 7.69
N ASP A 168 -26.06 -13.52 8.93
CA ASP A 168 -25.29 -12.40 9.52
C ASP A 168 -23.80 -12.62 9.79
N TYR A 169 -23.22 -13.70 9.29
CA TYR A 169 -21.83 -14.07 9.58
C TYR A 169 -20.83 -13.46 8.60
N LEU A 170 -19.67 -13.05 9.12
CA LEU A 170 -18.52 -12.60 8.32
C LEU A 170 -17.65 -13.76 7.87
N ILE A 171 -17.65 -14.86 8.64
CA ILE A 171 -16.90 -16.09 8.36
C ILE A 171 -17.86 -17.25 8.52
N TYR A 172 -17.73 -18.22 7.62
CA TYR A 172 -18.40 -19.49 7.70
C TYR A 172 -17.46 -20.57 7.18
N MET A 173 -17.32 -21.62 7.96
CA MET A 173 -16.53 -22.80 7.66
C MET A 173 -17.38 -24.04 7.91
N TYR A 174 -17.18 -25.06 7.10
CA TYR A 174 -17.99 -26.27 7.07
C TYR A 174 -17.10 -27.51 7.05
N GLY A 175 -17.53 -28.55 7.77
CA GLY A 175 -17.00 -29.91 7.73
C GLY A 175 -18.10 -30.95 7.95
N GLY A 176 -17.86 -32.21 7.56
CA GLY A 176 -18.82 -33.32 7.73
C GLY A 176 -19.60 -33.70 6.46
N SER A 177 -20.07 -34.95 6.42
CA SER A 177 -20.56 -35.62 5.20
C SER A 177 -22.07 -35.52 4.93
N ASP A 178 -22.88 -35.04 5.88
CA ASP A 178 -24.34 -34.90 5.68
C ASP A 178 -24.95 -33.59 6.22
N VAL A 179 -26.12 -33.23 5.68
CA VAL A 179 -26.82 -31.96 5.99
C VAL A 179 -27.54 -31.96 7.33
N SER A 180 -27.62 -33.12 8.00
CA SER A 180 -28.28 -33.30 9.30
C SER A 180 -27.30 -33.18 10.47
N ASP A 181 -26.02 -33.45 10.22
CA ASP A 181 -24.94 -33.46 11.19
C ASP A 181 -23.68 -32.85 10.56
N ALA A 182 -23.77 -31.55 10.27
CA ALA A 182 -22.67 -30.80 9.72
C ALA A 182 -21.91 -30.06 10.82
N ALA A 183 -20.58 -30.20 10.82
CA ALA A 183 -19.70 -29.40 11.63
C ALA A 183 -19.59 -27.99 11.04
N ILE A 184 -19.95 -26.97 11.82
CA ILE A 184 -20.01 -25.58 11.36
C ILE A 184 -19.24 -24.70 12.34
N VAL A 185 -18.41 -23.82 11.79
CA VAL A 185 -17.81 -22.70 12.52
C VAL A 185 -18.20 -21.41 11.83
N THR A 186 -18.81 -20.49 12.58
CA THR A 186 -19.19 -19.17 12.08
C THR A 186 -18.55 -18.07 12.91
N ALA A 187 -18.35 -16.89 12.32
CA ALA A 187 -17.97 -15.71 13.08
C ALA A 187 -18.88 -14.52 12.77
N SER A 188 -19.33 -13.84 13.82
CA SER A 188 -19.93 -12.51 13.73
C SER A 188 -18.85 -11.43 13.95
N GLY A 189 -19.13 -10.19 13.54
CA GLY A 189 -18.20 -9.08 13.68
C GLY A 189 -18.76 -7.95 14.55
N ALA A 190 -17.87 -7.20 15.19
CA ALA A 190 -18.17 -5.92 15.83
C ALA A 190 -17.06 -4.92 15.54
N TRP A 191 -17.39 -3.76 14.97
CA TRP A 191 -16.46 -2.67 14.72
C TRP A 191 -16.51 -1.65 15.86
N VAL A 192 -15.34 -1.15 16.29
CA VAL A 192 -15.22 -0.07 17.25
C VAL A 192 -14.25 0.99 16.72
N THR A 193 -14.75 2.20 16.42
CA THR A 193 -13.92 3.28 15.86
C THR A 193 -12.87 3.79 16.82
N ALA A 194 -13.20 3.90 18.11
CA ALA A 194 -12.29 4.47 19.10
C ALA A 194 -10.98 3.69 19.18
N THR A 195 -11.05 2.36 19.10
CA THR A 195 -9.91 1.45 19.13
C THR A 195 -9.45 1.02 17.75
N ARG A 196 -10.24 1.30 16.70
CA ARG A 196 -10.00 0.89 15.30
C ARG A 196 -9.92 -0.63 15.18
N THR A 197 -10.81 -1.32 15.88
CA THR A 197 -10.79 -2.78 15.99
C THR A 197 -12.02 -3.40 15.36
N LEU A 198 -11.81 -4.44 14.55
CA LEU A 198 -12.84 -5.42 14.20
C LEU A 198 -12.64 -6.66 15.08
N THR A 199 -13.58 -6.92 15.97
CA THR A 199 -13.60 -8.15 16.77
C THR A 199 -14.46 -9.18 16.08
N LEU A 200 -13.89 -10.34 15.79
CA LEU A 200 -14.58 -11.51 15.30
C LEU A 200 -14.89 -12.41 16.48
N THR A 201 -16.15 -12.83 16.64
CA THR A 201 -16.56 -13.75 17.71
C THR A 201 -17.11 -15.03 17.10
N PHE A 202 -16.52 -16.15 17.49
CA PHE A 202 -16.80 -17.46 16.90
C PHE A 202 -17.93 -18.20 17.61
N THR A 203 -18.65 -19.02 16.85
CA THR A 203 -19.65 -19.97 17.33
C THR A 203 -19.50 -21.25 16.55
N ILE A 204 -19.52 -22.38 17.25
CA ILE A 204 -19.36 -23.70 16.64
C ILE A 204 -20.61 -24.57 16.86
N ALA A 205 -20.91 -25.45 15.91
CA ALA A 205 -21.94 -26.47 16.00
C ALA A 205 -21.39 -27.79 15.46
N ASN A 206 -21.60 -28.90 16.17
CA ASN A 206 -21.14 -30.25 15.83
C ASN A 206 -19.65 -30.34 15.42
N ALA A 207 -18.82 -29.45 15.97
CA ALA A 207 -17.40 -29.34 15.65
C ALA A 207 -16.53 -29.51 16.89
N ASP A 208 -15.38 -30.17 16.76
CA ASP A 208 -14.42 -30.31 17.85
C ASP A 208 -13.60 -29.02 18.00
N ALA A 209 -13.84 -28.33 19.12
CA ALA A 209 -13.15 -27.09 19.43
C ALA A 209 -11.62 -27.24 19.34
N ASN A 210 -11.04 -28.38 19.72
CA ASN A 210 -9.58 -28.54 19.81
C ASN A 210 -8.89 -28.63 18.44
N TYR A 211 -9.62 -28.99 17.39
CA TYR A 211 -9.04 -29.26 16.07
C TYR A 211 -9.39 -28.21 15.02
N ASN A 212 -10.39 -27.36 15.30
CA ASN A 212 -10.75 -26.24 14.44
C ASN A 212 -9.63 -25.21 14.35
N LYS A 213 -9.35 -24.72 13.14
CA LYS A 213 -8.28 -23.74 12.87
C LYS A 213 -8.74 -22.71 11.86
N ILE A 214 -8.27 -21.49 12.00
CA ILE A 214 -8.51 -20.44 11.02
C ILE A 214 -7.31 -19.49 10.90
N GLU A 215 -7.05 -19.07 9.68
CA GLU A 215 -6.17 -17.96 9.34
C GLU A 215 -6.99 -16.91 8.59
N ILE A 216 -6.76 -15.65 8.92
CA ILE A 216 -7.46 -14.50 8.37
C ILE A 216 -6.44 -13.44 7.96
N LEU A 217 -6.53 -12.97 6.72
CA LEU A 217 -5.85 -11.79 6.23
C LEU A 217 -6.86 -10.69 5.96
N ALA A 218 -6.82 -9.63 6.76
CA ALA A 218 -7.69 -8.49 6.66
C ALA A 218 -6.98 -7.31 6.00
N THR A 219 -7.48 -6.86 4.86
CA THR A 219 -6.96 -5.68 4.16
C THR A 219 -7.94 -4.52 4.31
N ALA A 220 -7.52 -3.47 5.00
CA ALA A 220 -8.28 -2.26 5.24
C ALA A 220 -7.96 -1.19 4.18
N TYR A 221 -8.98 -0.45 3.76
CA TYR A 221 -8.89 0.65 2.80
C TYR A 221 -9.59 1.88 3.38
N ALA A 222 -8.94 3.04 3.26
CA ALA A 222 -9.56 4.33 3.58
C ALA A 222 -10.66 4.69 2.58
#